data_AF-A0A9E5MZ70-F1
#
_entry.id   AF-A0A9E5MZ70-F1
#
_cell.length_a   1.000
_cell.length_b   1.000
_cell.length_c   1.000
_cell.angle_alpha   90.00
_cell.angle_beta   90.00
_cell.angle_gamma   90.00
#
_symmetry.space_group_name_H-M   'P 1'
#
loop_
_entity.id
_entity.type
_entity.pdbx_description
1 polymer ?
#
loop_
_entity_poly.entity_id
_entity_poly.type
_entity_poly.pdbx_seq_one_letter_code
_entity_poly.pdbx_strand_id
1 'polypeptide(L)'
;LAKSQYGERMAVDWLDTARYSDTYGYQVDRNRFVWPWRDWVIRAFNENLPYDQFILWQLAGDLLPNATDQQILATTFNRLHPQKVEGGSVPEEFRVEYVADRNHTFAMAFLGLTLECARCHDHKYDPISQKEYYQLFAFFNSIDESGLYSFHTSAVPTPTLLLADPQQQAQLVALDQAVTDTQRRLAEVAVAREEAFAQWLPQRPTQATLPGRVAHLDFEKPHAHSQQVPGRIGKAAQLTGDDGIGLHVGNFPRYQPFSVSLWIRTPDVKQRAVVFHRSGGWTDAGSRGYQLLIEQGKLSWSLIHFWPGNAVRIRTTAAIPAEQWLHVTVSSDGSSRAAGLKIYLNGEETACEVVRDNLYKNITGGGGDNITIGQRSRDRGFTRGRVDEFQVFDRQLTKLEIAQLYDGQSLTQALRTPVERLSAEQKSGLRQYYLVTLDPEYGSQLTALQSARQQRCQAGD
;
A
#
# COMPACT_ATOMS: atom_id res chain seq x y z
N LEU A 1 -12.06 37.40 27.16
CA LEU A 1 -12.80 36.14 26.95
C LEU A 1 -13.83 36.28 25.83
N ALA A 2 -14.84 37.16 25.91
CA ALA A 2 -15.92 37.23 24.92
C ALA A 2 -15.57 37.76 23.51
N LYS A 3 -14.31 38.13 23.24
CA LYS A 3 -13.86 38.59 21.90
C LYS A 3 -13.20 37.43 21.17
N SER A 4 -13.52 37.22 19.89
CA SER A 4 -12.94 36.12 19.09
C SER A 4 -11.42 36.18 18.97
N GLN A 5 -10.83 37.37 19.08
CA GLN A 5 -9.37 37.58 19.04
C GLN A 5 -8.64 37.11 20.31
N TYR A 6 -9.37 36.73 21.36
CA TYR A 6 -8.75 36.21 22.59
C TYR A 6 -7.96 34.92 22.32
N GLY A 7 -8.59 33.95 21.65
CA GLY A 7 -7.95 32.68 21.30
C GLY A 7 -6.74 32.87 20.39
N GLU A 8 -6.79 33.80 19.44
CA GLU A 8 -5.64 34.13 18.56
C GLU A 8 -4.44 34.61 19.38
N ARG A 9 -4.66 35.50 20.35
CA ARG A 9 -3.59 36.01 21.22
C ARG A 9 -3.03 34.93 22.14
N MET A 10 -3.89 34.12 22.74
CA MET A 10 -3.48 33.06 23.67
C MET A 10 -2.77 31.90 22.95
N ALA A 11 -3.15 31.61 21.71
CA ALA A 11 -2.58 30.52 20.96
C ALA A 11 -1.09 30.74 20.64
N VAL A 12 -0.61 31.98 20.48
CA VAL A 12 0.77 32.27 20.03
C VAL A 12 1.82 31.50 20.85
N ASP A 13 1.83 31.66 22.17
CA ASP A 13 2.81 31.01 23.03
C ASP A 13 2.70 29.48 23.00
N TRP A 14 1.47 28.96 22.82
CA TRP A 14 1.24 27.52 22.68
C TRP A 14 1.71 26.97 21.34
N LEU A 15 1.49 27.71 20.25
CA LEU A 15 1.93 27.34 18.91
C LEU A 15 3.47 27.26 18.85
N ASP A 16 4.16 28.21 19.50
CA ASP A 16 5.62 28.19 19.63
C ASP A 16 6.09 26.96 20.41
N THR A 17 5.47 26.70 21.57
CA THR A 17 5.77 25.52 22.41
C THR A 17 5.54 24.21 21.65
N ALA A 18 4.48 24.14 20.84
CA ALA A 18 4.13 22.97 20.05
C ALA A 18 4.99 22.81 18.78
N ARG A 19 5.83 23.79 18.45
CA ARG A 19 6.66 23.86 17.22
C ARG A 19 5.81 23.93 15.95
N TYR A 20 4.71 24.68 16.02
CA TYR A 20 3.89 24.95 14.85
C TYR A 20 4.69 25.70 13.78
N SER A 21 4.39 25.41 12.52
CA SER A 21 4.96 26.00 11.32
C SER A 21 4.07 25.60 10.16
N ASP A 22 3.97 26.44 9.13
CA ASP A 22 3.29 26.10 7.89
C ASP A 22 4.19 25.28 6.94
N THR A 23 5.43 24.97 7.36
CA THR A 23 6.41 24.17 6.61
C THR A 23 7.02 23.03 7.44
N TYR A 24 7.68 22.07 6.78
CA TYR A 24 8.39 20.98 7.44
C TYR A 24 9.69 21.41 8.13
N GLY A 25 10.23 22.61 7.87
CA GLY A 25 11.25 23.26 8.71
C GLY A 25 12.61 22.56 8.83
N TYR A 26 12.92 21.59 7.96
CA TYR A 26 14.24 20.94 7.91
C TYR A 26 15.03 21.45 6.69
N GLN A 27 15.68 20.55 5.96
CA GLN A 27 16.51 20.93 4.80
C GLN A 27 15.69 21.48 3.62
N VAL A 28 14.57 20.83 3.30
CA VAL A 28 13.70 21.28 2.22
C VAL A 28 12.47 21.86 2.88
N ASP A 29 12.35 23.19 2.87
CA ASP A 29 11.30 23.91 3.58
C ASP A 29 9.97 23.90 2.79
N ARG A 30 9.39 22.69 2.63
CA ARG A 30 8.11 22.54 1.91
C ARG A 30 6.92 22.82 2.82
N ASN A 31 5.84 23.30 2.23
CA ASN A 31 4.57 23.49 2.93
C ASN A 31 4.05 22.19 3.55
N ARG A 32 3.45 22.31 4.73
CA ARG A 32 2.68 21.26 5.42
C ARG A 32 1.30 21.79 5.78
N PHE A 33 0.26 20.98 5.54
CA PHE A 33 -1.13 21.40 5.70
C PHE A 33 -1.66 21.11 7.12
N VAL A 34 -1.04 21.72 8.14
CA VAL A 34 -1.39 21.51 9.56
C VAL A 34 -2.15 22.69 10.19
N TRP A 35 -2.45 23.73 9.42
CA TRP A 35 -3.27 24.87 9.85
C TRP A 35 -4.63 24.50 10.48
N PRO A 36 -5.31 23.38 10.14
CA PRO A 36 -6.55 23.01 10.84
C PRO A 36 -6.34 22.74 12.33
N TRP A 37 -5.14 22.26 12.72
CA TRP A 37 -4.77 22.08 14.12
C TRP A 37 -4.57 23.42 14.83
N ARG A 38 -3.93 24.40 14.19
CA ARG A 38 -3.82 25.78 14.72
C ARG A 38 -5.20 26.38 14.97
N ASP A 39 -6.10 26.24 14.00
CA ASP A 39 -7.46 26.75 14.11
C ASP A 39 -8.23 26.01 15.22
N TRP A 40 -7.95 24.72 15.44
CA TRP A 40 -8.48 23.98 16.59
C TRP A 40 -7.96 24.53 17.92
N VAL A 41 -6.67 24.85 18.06
CA VAL A 41 -6.10 25.48 19.28
C VAL A 41 -6.79 26.82 19.58
N ILE A 42 -6.95 27.68 18.57
CA ILE A 42 -7.61 28.98 18.71
C ILE A 42 -9.06 28.80 19.19
N ARG A 43 -9.79 27.83 18.61
CA ARG A 43 -11.15 27.50 19.04
C ARG A 43 -11.18 26.96 20.47
N ALA A 44 -10.29 26.05 20.83
CA ALA A 44 -10.22 25.49 22.18
C ALA A 44 -10.03 26.57 23.26
N PHE A 45 -9.20 27.59 23.00
CA PHE A 45 -9.06 28.74 23.90
C PHE A 45 -10.32 29.62 23.95
N ASN A 46 -10.95 29.88 22.81
CA ASN A 46 -12.17 30.69 22.74
C ASN A 46 -13.37 30.00 23.40
N GLU A 47 -13.46 28.68 23.30
CA GLU A 47 -14.48 27.85 23.94
C GLU A 47 -14.18 27.56 25.41
N ASN A 48 -13.01 27.99 25.90
CA ASN A 48 -12.53 27.73 27.26
C ASN A 48 -12.55 26.22 27.60
N LEU A 49 -12.01 25.41 26.69
CA LEU A 49 -11.85 23.97 26.88
C LEU A 49 -11.07 23.73 28.18
N PRO A 50 -11.56 22.89 29.11
CA PRO A 50 -10.84 22.57 30.34
C PRO A 50 -9.41 22.10 30.06
N TYR A 51 -8.45 22.59 30.84
CA TYR A 51 -7.02 22.35 30.59
C TYR A 51 -6.68 20.86 30.58
N ASP A 52 -7.28 20.06 31.46
CA ASP A 52 -7.13 18.60 31.50
C ASP A 52 -7.56 17.93 30.19
N GLN A 53 -8.65 18.41 29.57
CA GLN A 53 -9.09 17.92 28.26
C GLN A 53 -8.19 18.42 27.13
N PHE A 54 -7.78 19.69 27.18
CA PHE A 54 -6.89 20.28 26.19
C PHE A 54 -5.55 19.55 26.09
N ILE A 55 -4.96 19.16 27.22
CA ILE A 55 -3.72 18.37 27.23
C ILE A 55 -3.97 16.91 26.83
N LEU A 56 -5.06 16.30 27.30
CA LEU A 56 -5.40 14.91 26.99
C LEU A 56 -5.60 14.71 25.50
N TRP A 57 -6.37 15.57 24.84
CA TRP A 57 -6.67 15.44 23.42
C TRP A 57 -5.42 15.64 22.54
N GLN A 58 -4.47 16.46 22.98
CA GLN A 58 -3.22 16.66 22.24
C GLN A 58 -2.23 15.51 22.42
N LEU A 59 -2.21 14.87 23.58
CA LEU A 59 -1.30 13.75 23.84
C LEU A 59 -1.84 12.42 23.33
N ALA A 60 -3.14 12.18 23.43
CA ALA A 60 -3.74 10.87 23.21
C ALA A 60 -5.21 10.94 22.72
N GLY A 61 -5.60 12.00 22.02
CA GLY A 61 -6.98 12.17 21.55
C GLY A 61 -7.43 11.09 20.57
N ASP A 62 -6.52 10.57 19.75
CA ASP A 62 -6.74 9.43 18.85
C ASP A 62 -6.91 8.08 19.57
N LEU A 63 -6.43 7.97 20.81
CA LEU A 63 -6.57 6.78 21.65
C LEU A 63 -7.83 6.80 22.53
N LEU A 64 -8.62 7.87 22.48
CA LEU A 64 -9.88 7.94 23.22
C LEU A 64 -10.92 6.97 22.62
N PRO A 65 -11.76 6.33 23.45
CA PRO A 65 -12.85 5.50 22.96
C PRO A 65 -13.79 6.32 22.07
N ASN A 66 -14.02 5.85 20.84
CA ASN A 66 -14.85 6.54 19.84
C ASN A 66 -14.41 8.00 19.60
N ALA A 67 -13.10 8.23 19.52
CA ALA A 67 -12.52 9.55 19.30
C ALA A 67 -13.19 10.28 18.13
N THR A 68 -13.58 11.53 18.38
CA THR A 68 -14.12 12.43 17.35
C THR A 68 -13.00 12.97 16.46
N ASP A 69 -13.33 13.44 15.26
CA ASP A 69 -12.34 14.08 14.36
C ASP A 69 -11.59 15.24 15.04
N GLN A 70 -12.24 15.97 15.95
CA GLN A 70 -11.57 17.05 16.71
C GLN A 70 -10.54 16.51 17.71
N GLN A 71 -10.83 15.41 18.39
CA GLN A 71 -9.89 14.76 19.31
C GLN A 71 -8.71 14.14 18.57
N ILE A 72 -8.96 13.50 17.42
CA ILE A 72 -7.91 12.96 16.56
C ILE A 72 -7.07 14.13 16.00
N LEU A 73 -7.71 15.19 15.51
CA LEU A 73 -7.02 16.38 14.99
C LEU A 73 -6.10 16.97 16.05
N ALA A 74 -6.56 17.14 17.29
CA ALA A 74 -5.77 17.68 18.40
C ALA A 74 -4.44 16.92 18.62
N THR A 75 -4.44 15.60 18.41
CA THR A 75 -3.25 14.74 18.58
C THR A 75 -2.12 15.08 17.60
N THR A 76 -2.40 15.87 16.56
CA THR A 76 -1.38 16.42 15.63
C THR A 76 -0.25 17.15 16.37
N PHE A 77 -0.44 17.60 17.61
CA PHE A 77 0.64 18.11 18.49
C PHE A 77 1.90 17.23 18.48
N ASN A 78 1.74 15.90 18.52
CA ASN A 78 2.85 14.93 18.49
C ASN A 78 3.57 14.87 17.13
N ARG A 79 3.05 15.52 16.09
CA ARG A 79 3.50 15.42 14.69
C ARG A 79 3.99 16.75 14.10
N LEU A 80 4.05 17.81 14.93
CA LEU A 80 4.49 19.16 14.53
C LEU A 80 6.01 19.32 14.47
N HIS A 81 6.77 18.28 14.78
CA HIS A 81 8.22 18.30 14.65
C HIS A 81 8.68 18.50 13.20
N PRO A 82 9.88 19.06 12.98
CA PRO A 82 10.47 19.10 11.66
C PRO A 82 10.60 17.71 11.03
N GLN A 83 10.51 17.61 9.70
CA GLN A 83 10.65 16.34 8.99
C GLN A 83 11.67 16.43 7.84
N LYS A 84 12.33 15.30 7.56
CA LYS A 84 13.39 15.14 6.56
C LYS A 84 12.86 14.50 5.26
N VAL A 85 13.48 14.84 4.13
CA VAL A 85 13.18 14.29 2.79
C VAL A 85 14.42 14.17 1.90
N GLU A 86 15.62 14.23 2.47
CA GLU A 86 16.84 14.21 1.65
C GLU A 86 17.13 12.82 1.12
N GLY A 87 17.64 12.77 -0.11
CA GLY A 87 18.16 11.54 -0.66
C GLY A 87 19.31 10.95 0.12
N GLY A 88 19.25 9.65 0.37
CA GLY A 88 20.28 8.93 1.14
C GLY A 88 20.11 9.02 2.67
N SER A 89 19.10 9.73 3.17
CA SER A 89 18.74 9.70 4.59
C SER A 89 18.38 8.28 5.02
N VAL A 90 18.81 7.87 6.23
CA VAL A 90 18.40 6.60 6.83
C VAL A 90 17.04 6.81 7.51
N PRO A 91 15.95 6.18 7.04
CA PRO A 91 14.61 6.50 7.56
C PRO A 91 14.48 6.20 9.06
N GLU A 92 15.13 5.12 9.53
CA GLU A 92 15.13 4.74 10.93
C GLU A 92 15.81 5.75 11.84
N GLU A 93 16.87 6.42 11.37
CA GLU A 93 17.55 7.49 12.14
C GLU A 93 16.56 8.63 12.42
N PHE A 94 15.90 9.13 11.39
CA PHE A 94 14.94 10.23 11.55
C PHE A 94 13.69 9.81 12.29
N ARG A 95 13.23 8.56 12.15
CA ARG A 95 12.14 8.03 12.98
C ARG A 95 12.49 8.10 14.47
N VAL A 96 13.71 7.70 14.84
CA VAL A 96 14.20 7.81 16.23
C VAL A 96 14.32 9.26 16.68
N GLU A 97 14.82 10.17 15.83
CA GLU A 97 14.86 11.61 16.14
C GLU A 97 13.47 12.19 16.39
N TYR A 98 12.46 11.81 15.61
CA TYR A 98 11.08 12.28 15.81
C TYR A 98 10.48 11.83 17.14
N VAL A 99 10.79 10.61 17.58
CA VAL A 99 10.36 10.13 18.89
C VAL A 99 11.10 10.87 20.01
N ALA A 100 12.39 11.13 19.86
CA ALA A 100 13.17 11.91 20.82
C ALA A 100 12.63 13.33 20.95
N ASP A 101 12.31 13.97 19.83
CA ASP A 101 11.75 15.31 19.80
C ASP A 101 10.35 15.39 20.46
N ARG A 102 9.47 14.39 20.28
CA ARG A 102 8.21 14.28 21.02
C ARG A 102 8.43 14.16 22.52
N ASN A 103 9.39 13.32 22.91
CA ASN A 103 9.77 13.11 24.30
C ASN A 103 10.23 14.43 24.96
N HIS A 104 11.12 15.17 24.29
CA HIS A 104 11.63 16.45 24.77
C HIS A 104 10.53 17.51 24.84
N THR A 105 9.67 17.57 23.82
CA THR A 105 8.58 18.57 23.79
C THR A 105 7.54 18.28 24.85
N PHE A 106 7.21 17.00 25.08
CA PHE A 106 6.34 16.63 26.18
C PHE A 106 6.93 17.08 27.53
N ALA A 107 8.20 16.81 27.78
CA ALA A 107 8.84 17.19 29.03
C ALA A 107 8.91 18.71 29.22
N MET A 108 9.26 19.46 28.18
CA MET A 108 9.31 20.92 28.25
C MET A 108 7.91 21.53 28.41
N ALA A 109 6.94 21.12 27.59
CA ALA A 109 5.62 21.73 27.54
C ALA A 109 4.74 21.41 28.75
N PHE A 110 4.84 20.19 29.31
CA PHE A 110 3.94 19.72 30.36
C PHE A 110 4.62 19.51 31.72
N LEU A 111 5.90 19.17 31.75
CA LEU A 111 6.63 18.94 33.01
C LEU A 111 7.53 20.11 33.41
N GLY A 112 7.85 21.02 32.48
CA GLY A 112 8.84 22.08 32.69
C GLY A 112 10.26 21.54 32.87
N LEU A 113 10.57 20.39 32.27
CA LEU A 113 11.87 19.70 32.39
C LEU A 113 12.59 19.60 31.05
N THR A 114 13.91 19.72 31.08
CA THR A 114 14.80 19.41 29.94
C THR A 114 15.30 17.97 30.08
N LEU A 115 15.02 17.10 29.10
CA LEU A 115 15.39 15.68 29.15
C LEU A 115 16.51 15.31 28.18
N GLU A 116 17.01 16.26 27.39
CA GLU A 116 17.94 16.03 26.29
C GLU A 116 19.24 15.37 26.75
N CYS A 117 19.77 15.79 27.91
CA CYS A 117 20.98 15.21 28.49
C CYS A 117 20.78 13.73 28.82
N ALA A 118 19.58 13.36 29.28
CA ALA A 118 19.23 12.01 29.71
C ALA A 118 19.27 10.99 28.56
N ARG A 119 19.32 11.46 27.30
CA ARG A 119 19.41 10.60 26.11
C ARG A 119 20.70 9.77 26.10
N CYS A 120 21.83 10.37 26.45
CA CYS A 120 23.15 9.73 26.30
C CYS A 120 23.76 9.24 27.63
N HIS A 121 23.37 9.86 28.74
CA HIS A 121 23.83 9.55 30.09
C HIS A 121 22.76 9.98 31.09
N ASP A 122 22.90 9.68 32.38
CA ASP A 122 21.95 10.21 33.39
C ASP A 122 21.93 11.75 33.38
N HIS A 123 20.77 12.34 33.64
CA HIS A 123 20.61 13.79 33.59
C HIS A 123 21.56 14.50 34.56
N LYS A 124 22.14 15.63 34.12
CA LYS A 124 23.26 16.28 34.83
C LYS A 124 22.86 16.84 36.20
N TYR A 125 21.65 17.38 36.32
CA TYR A 125 21.19 18.11 37.50
C TYR A 125 20.01 17.41 38.18
N ASP A 126 18.97 17.11 37.41
CA ASP A 126 17.81 16.36 37.90
C ASP A 126 18.09 14.86 38.07
N PRO A 127 17.45 14.19 39.06
CA PRO A 127 17.62 12.77 39.35
C PRO A 127 16.85 11.89 38.35
N ILE A 128 17.15 12.04 37.06
CA ILE A 128 16.51 11.31 35.95
C ILE A 128 17.58 10.47 35.28
N SER A 129 17.44 9.15 35.34
CA SER A 129 18.36 8.24 34.69
C SER A 129 18.13 8.16 33.18
N GLN A 130 19.16 7.74 32.44
CA GLN A 130 19.01 7.42 31.02
C GLN A 130 17.95 6.33 30.80
N LYS A 131 17.84 5.39 31.74
CA LYS A 131 16.82 4.34 31.66
C LYS A 131 15.41 4.92 31.68
N GLU A 132 15.13 5.87 32.56
CA GLU A 132 13.83 6.54 32.65
C GLU A 132 13.54 7.38 31.39
N TYR A 133 14.55 8.01 30.80
CA TYR A 133 14.41 8.67 29.50
C TYR A 133 13.87 7.72 28.42
N TYR A 134 14.46 6.52 28.30
CA TYR A 134 14.02 5.55 27.31
C TYR A 134 12.70 4.84 27.66
N GLN A 135 12.33 4.81 28.95
CA GLN A 135 10.99 4.39 29.35
C GLN A 135 9.92 5.40 28.90
N LEU A 136 10.20 6.70 29.02
CA LEU A 136 9.30 7.74 28.50
C LEU A 136 9.27 7.76 26.97
N PHE A 137 10.44 7.63 26.32
CA PHE A 137 10.57 7.49 24.86
C PHE A 137 9.65 6.40 24.30
N ALA A 138 9.51 5.27 25.01
CA ALA A 138 8.69 4.15 24.56
C ALA A 138 7.21 4.52 24.33
N PHE A 139 6.65 5.48 25.08
CA PHE A 139 5.27 5.94 24.88
C PHE A 139 5.05 6.57 23.50
N PHE A 140 6.04 7.31 23.00
CA PHE A 140 5.98 8.00 21.71
C PHE A 140 6.53 7.16 20.54
N ASN A 141 7.06 5.96 20.82
CA ASN A 141 7.69 5.06 19.86
C ASN A 141 6.72 4.05 19.22
N SER A 142 5.46 4.42 19.07
CA SER A 142 4.37 3.52 18.63
C SER A 142 3.65 4.02 17.37
N ILE A 143 4.07 5.15 16.81
CA ILE A 143 3.45 5.77 15.63
C ILE A 143 3.92 5.05 14.35
N ASP A 144 2.99 4.62 13.50
CA ASP A 144 3.27 3.96 12.22
C ASP A 144 3.72 4.97 11.16
N GLU A 145 4.99 5.37 11.22
CA GLU A 145 5.60 6.37 10.33
C GLU A 145 6.92 5.90 9.71
N SER A 146 7.30 6.53 8.59
CA SER A 146 8.47 6.12 7.81
C SER A 146 9.78 6.76 8.26
N GLY A 147 9.72 7.86 9.03
CA GLY A 147 10.88 8.71 9.34
C GLY A 147 11.20 9.73 8.23
N LEU A 148 10.59 9.64 7.05
CA LEU A 148 10.74 10.62 5.97
C LEU A 148 9.39 11.00 5.36
N TYR A 149 9.32 12.19 4.77
CA TYR A 149 8.23 12.53 3.85
C TYR A 149 8.66 12.33 2.39
N SER A 150 7.70 12.40 1.46
CA SER A 150 7.95 12.14 0.04
C SER A 150 8.54 13.35 -0.68
N PHE A 151 9.59 13.13 -1.47
CA PHE A 151 10.17 14.14 -2.36
C PHE A 151 9.40 14.25 -3.68
N HIS A 152 9.01 13.12 -4.27
CA HIS A 152 8.44 13.02 -5.62
C HIS A 152 6.91 13.08 -5.65
N THR A 153 6.25 12.98 -4.50
CA THR A 153 4.79 12.99 -4.40
C THR A 153 4.31 14.08 -3.45
N SER A 154 3.08 14.54 -3.66
CA SER A 154 2.37 15.43 -2.73
C SER A 154 1.68 14.68 -1.59
N ALA A 155 1.96 13.39 -1.42
CA ALA A 155 1.32 12.60 -0.38
C ALA A 155 1.75 13.10 1.01
N VAL A 156 0.76 13.36 1.86
CA VAL A 156 0.99 13.73 3.26
C VAL A 156 1.53 12.50 4.00
N PRO A 157 2.62 12.64 4.79
CA PRO A 157 3.17 11.54 5.58
C PRO A 157 2.12 10.99 6.54
N THR A 158 2.02 9.68 6.60
CA THR A 158 1.09 9.00 7.50
C THR A 158 1.54 9.05 8.96
N PRO A 159 0.61 8.98 9.94
CA PRO A 159 -0.85 8.92 9.76
C PRO A 159 -1.45 10.25 9.29
N THR A 160 -2.62 10.19 8.62
CA THR A 160 -3.34 11.36 8.09
C THR A 160 -4.82 11.31 8.49
N LEU A 161 -5.42 12.47 8.74
CA LEU A 161 -6.86 12.60 8.95
C LEU A 161 -7.52 13.23 7.71
N LEU A 162 -8.60 12.63 7.22
CA LEU A 162 -9.44 13.24 6.19
C LEU A 162 -10.37 14.26 6.86
N LEU A 163 -10.19 15.54 6.53
CA LEU A 163 -11.05 16.62 7.03
C LEU A 163 -12.21 16.85 6.04
N ALA A 164 -13.20 15.96 6.11
CA ALA A 164 -14.41 16.06 5.29
C ALA A 164 -15.48 16.90 5.99
N ASP A 165 -16.18 17.76 5.25
CA ASP A 165 -17.37 18.43 5.75
C ASP A 165 -18.58 17.46 5.86
N PRO A 166 -19.68 17.82 6.55
CA PRO A 166 -20.82 16.92 6.72
C PRO A 166 -21.44 16.41 5.40
N GLN A 167 -21.40 17.21 4.34
CA GLN A 167 -21.91 16.81 3.03
C GLN A 167 -20.99 15.77 2.38
N GLN A 168 -19.68 16.00 2.43
CA GLN A 168 -18.66 15.05 1.96
C GLN A 168 -18.70 13.74 2.76
N GLN A 169 -18.85 13.81 4.09
CA GLN A 169 -19.00 12.63 4.94
C GLN A 169 -20.24 11.81 4.54
N ALA A 170 -21.40 12.45 4.36
CA ALA A 170 -22.61 11.77 3.90
C ALA A 170 -22.44 11.15 2.51
N GLN A 171 -21.74 11.85 1.60
CA GLN A 171 -21.41 11.31 0.28
C GLN A 171 -20.52 10.07 0.36
N LEU A 172 -19.49 10.08 1.20
CA LEU A 172 -18.59 8.94 1.38
C LEU A 172 -19.34 7.72 1.93
N VAL A 173 -20.21 7.91 2.93
CA VAL A 173 -21.07 6.84 3.48
C VAL A 173 -21.99 6.27 2.40
N ALA A 174 -22.62 7.12 1.59
CA ALA A 174 -23.48 6.66 0.49
C ALA A 174 -22.69 5.86 -0.57
N LEU A 175 -21.47 6.29 -0.90
CA LEU A 175 -20.59 5.58 -1.84
C LEU A 175 -20.09 4.24 -1.27
N ASP A 176 -19.79 4.17 0.03
CA ASP A 176 -19.45 2.91 0.71
C ASP A 176 -20.62 1.93 0.68
N GLN A 177 -21.85 2.41 0.88
CA GLN A 177 -23.05 1.59 0.74
C GLN A 177 -23.24 1.11 -0.71
N ALA A 178 -23.03 1.97 -1.71
CA ALA A 178 -23.11 1.60 -3.12
C ALA A 178 -22.10 0.51 -3.51
N VAL A 179 -20.87 0.58 -2.98
CA VAL A 179 -19.88 -0.48 -3.14
C VAL A 179 -20.36 -1.79 -2.51
N THR A 180 -20.90 -1.73 -1.29
CA THR A 180 -21.42 -2.92 -0.59
C THR A 180 -22.59 -3.56 -1.36
N ASP A 181 -23.51 -2.74 -1.88
CA ASP A 181 -24.68 -3.21 -2.62
C ASP A 181 -24.30 -3.83 -3.96
N THR A 182 -23.35 -3.23 -4.69
CA THR A 182 -22.84 -3.79 -5.96
C THR A 182 -22.05 -5.08 -5.73
N GLN A 183 -21.30 -5.22 -4.62
CA GLN A 183 -20.64 -6.47 -4.25
C GLN A 183 -21.65 -7.59 -3.99
N ARG A 184 -22.69 -7.29 -3.21
CA ARG A 184 -23.78 -8.24 -2.93
C ARG A 184 -24.49 -8.67 -4.21
N ARG A 185 -24.83 -7.72 -5.09
CA ARG A 185 -25.47 -8.03 -6.38
C ARG A 185 -24.58 -8.89 -7.28
N LEU A 186 -23.27 -8.63 -7.32
CA LEU A 186 -22.32 -9.46 -8.07
C LEU A 186 -22.32 -10.92 -7.54
N ALA A 187 -22.36 -11.11 -6.22
CA ALA A 187 -22.45 -12.43 -5.61
C ALA A 187 -23.78 -13.13 -5.91
N GLU A 188 -24.91 -12.41 -5.86
CA GLU A 188 -26.23 -12.94 -6.23
C GLU A 188 -26.27 -13.38 -7.69
N VAL A 189 -25.73 -12.58 -8.61
CA VAL A 189 -25.63 -12.94 -10.03
C VAL A 189 -24.72 -14.16 -10.20
N ALA A 190 -23.60 -14.26 -9.47
CA ALA A 190 -22.74 -15.45 -9.52
C ALA A 190 -23.51 -16.76 -9.24
N VAL A 191 -24.51 -16.72 -8.36
CA VAL A 191 -25.38 -17.87 -8.03
C VAL A 191 -26.50 -18.02 -9.05
N ALA A 192 -27.11 -16.93 -9.50
CA ALA A 192 -28.19 -16.98 -10.51
C ALA A 192 -27.71 -17.53 -11.87
N ARG A 193 -26.42 -17.36 -12.20
CA ARG A 193 -25.81 -17.84 -13.45
C ARG A 193 -25.42 -19.32 -13.43
N GLU A 194 -25.76 -20.09 -12.39
CA GLU A 194 -25.47 -21.54 -12.33
C GLU A 194 -26.14 -22.34 -13.46
N GLU A 195 -27.39 -22.02 -13.78
CA GLU A 195 -28.11 -22.68 -14.87
C GLU A 195 -27.48 -22.35 -16.24
N ALA A 196 -27.11 -21.09 -16.45
CA ALA A 196 -26.41 -20.66 -17.66
C ALA A 196 -25.03 -21.35 -17.80
N PHE A 197 -24.29 -21.48 -16.70
CA PHE A 197 -23.06 -22.26 -16.68
C PHE A 197 -23.31 -23.74 -17.02
N ALA A 198 -24.36 -24.36 -16.48
CA ALA A 198 -24.71 -25.75 -16.77
C ALA A 198 -25.05 -25.96 -18.25
N GLN A 199 -25.68 -24.98 -18.91
CA GLN A 199 -25.98 -25.00 -20.35
C GLN A 199 -24.72 -24.76 -21.19
N TRP A 200 -23.82 -23.86 -20.76
CA TRP A 200 -22.56 -23.58 -21.43
C TRP A 200 -21.60 -24.76 -21.36
N LEU A 201 -21.53 -25.46 -20.22
CA LEU A 201 -20.55 -26.50 -19.95
C LEU A 201 -20.46 -27.55 -21.07
N PRO A 202 -21.53 -28.18 -21.58
CA PRO A 202 -21.44 -29.16 -22.67
C PRO A 202 -21.09 -28.55 -24.04
N GLN A 203 -21.32 -27.24 -24.26
CA GLN A 203 -21.13 -26.54 -25.54
C GLN A 203 -19.85 -25.67 -25.57
N ARG A 204 -19.06 -25.70 -24.50
CA ARG A 204 -17.88 -24.86 -24.31
C ARG A 204 -16.82 -25.05 -25.40
N PRO A 205 -15.99 -24.02 -25.67
CA PRO A 205 -14.86 -24.15 -26.59
C PRO A 205 -13.80 -25.12 -26.06
N THR A 206 -12.99 -25.66 -26.97
CA THR A 206 -11.88 -26.59 -26.63
C THR A 206 -10.50 -25.92 -26.63
N GLN A 207 -10.45 -24.63 -26.95
CA GLN A 207 -9.25 -23.81 -26.97
C GLN A 207 -9.30 -22.79 -25.82
N ALA A 208 -8.22 -22.72 -25.05
CA ALA A 208 -8.07 -21.73 -24.00
C ALA A 208 -7.89 -20.33 -24.59
N THR A 209 -8.60 -19.35 -24.03
CA THR A 209 -8.39 -17.92 -24.30
C THR A 209 -8.09 -17.20 -22.99
N LEU A 210 -7.10 -16.32 -23.04
CA LEU A 210 -6.64 -15.50 -21.91
C LEU A 210 -6.79 -14.02 -22.26
N PRO A 211 -8.02 -13.46 -22.22
CA PRO A 211 -8.24 -12.06 -22.58
C PRO A 211 -7.64 -11.12 -21.53
N GLY A 212 -7.55 -9.83 -21.88
CA GLY A 212 -7.05 -8.78 -20.99
C GLY A 212 -5.53 -8.69 -20.88
N ARG A 213 -4.77 -9.44 -21.70
CA ARG A 213 -3.31 -9.30 -21.75
C ARG A 213 -2.93 -8.00 -22.44
N VAL A 214 -2.34 -7.07 -21.69
CA VAL A 214 -1.94 -5.73 -22.17
C VAL A 214 -0.45 -5.60 -22.43
N ALA A 215 0.38 -6.52 -21.90
CA ALA A 215 1.80 -6.63 -22.24
C ALA A 215 2.31 -8.06 -22.07
N HIS A 216 3.33 -8.40 -22.85
CA HIS A 216 4.09 -9.65 -22.77
C HIS A 216 5.53 -9.38 -23.22
N LEU A 217 6.49 -9.67 -22.35
CA LEU A 217 7.92 -9.69 -22.66
C LEU A 217 8.41 -11.14 -22.54
N ASP A 218 8.78 -11.74 -23.67
CA ASP A 218 9.33 -13.09 -23.77
C ASP A 218 10.86 -13.12 -23.58
N PHE A 219 11.53 -11.96 -23.65
CA PHE A 219 12.99 -11.82 -23.56
C PHE A 219 13.81 -12.60 -24.61
N GLU A 220 13.18 -12.98 -25.72
CA GLU A 220 13.85 -13.63 -26.86
C GLU A 220 14.78 -12.66 -27.60
N LYS A 221 14.49 -11.35 -27.51
CA LYS A 221 15.37 -10.29 -27.98
C LYS A 221 16.16 -9.68 -26.81
N PRO A 222 17.41 -9.23 -27.02
CA PRO A 222 18.15 -8.51 -26.00
C PRO A 222 17.40 -7.24 -25.57
N HIS A 223 17.28 -7.04 -24.26
CA HIS A 223 16.80 -5.79 -23.69
C HIS A 223 17.97 -5.01 -23.12
N ALA A 224 17.97 -3.69 -23.35
CA ALA A 224 18.92 -2.80 -22.72
C ALA A 224 18.95 -3.06 -21.21
N HIS A 225 20.14 -2.96 -20.63
CA HIS A 225 20.34 -3.11 -19.19
C HIS A 225 20.05 -4.50 -18.60
N SER A 226 20.06 -5.52 -19.44
CA SER A 226 19.98 -6.91 -19.00
C SER A 226 20.95 -7.79 -19.79
N GLN A 227 21.35 -8.90 -19.21
CA GLN A 227 22.11 -9.93 -19.91
C GLN A 227 21.16 -11.05 -20.35
N GLN A 228 21.15 -11.38 -21.63
CA GLN A 228 20.37 -12.51 -22.13
C GLN A 228 21.04 -13.84 -21.71
N VAL A 229 20.27 -14.71 -21.08
CA VAL A 229 20.72 -16.02 -20.57
C VAL A 229 19.71 -17.12 -20.96
N PRO A 230 20.04 -18.42 -20.82
CA PRO A 230 19.04 -19.47 -20.97
C PRO A 230 17.87 -19.30 -19.99
N GLY A 231 16.66 -19.26 -20.54
CA GLY A 231 15.42 -19.04 -19.80
C GLY A 231 14.77 -20.31 -19.28
N ARG A 232 13.57 -20.16 -18.72
CA ARG A 232 12.66 -21.28 -18.49
C ARG A 232 12.05 -21.72 -19.83
N ILE A 233 11.68 -20.76 -20.65
CA ILE A 233 11.26 -20.93 -22.03
C ILE A 233 12.27 -20.12 -22.86
N GLY A 234 12.96 -20.76 -23.81
CA GLY A 234 13.93 -20.06 -24.66
C GLY A 234 14.99 -19.25 -23.90
N LYS A 235 14.87 -17.91 -23.94
CA LYS A 235 15.80 -16.94 -23.33
C LYS A 235 15.15 -16.19 -22.17
N ALA A 236 15.97 -15.74 -21.23
CA ALA A 236 15.55 -14.90 -20.11
C ALA A 236 16.46 -13.68 -19.96
N ALA A 237 15.95 -12.67 -19.26
CA ALA A 237 16.74 -11.52 -18.82
C ALA A 237 17.37 -11.79 -17.44
N GLN A 238 18.70 -11.76 -17.35
CA GLN A 238 19.41 -11.62 -16.08
C GLN A 238 19.60 -10.13 -15.76
N LEU A 239 19.08 -9.74 -14.61
CA LEU A 239 18.99 -8.35 -14.16
C LEU A 239 20.28 -7.91 -13.45
N THR A 240 20.68 -6.66 -13.66
CA THR A 240 21.84 -6.06 -12.97
C THR A 240 21.48 -5.65 -11.54
N GLY A 241 20.25 -5.18 -11.33
CA GLY A 241 19.75 -4.60 -10.08
C GLY A 241 19.94 -3.08 -9.99
N ASP A 242 20.81 -2.51 -10.83
CA ASP A 242 21.08 -1.07 -10.88
C ASP A 242 20.32 -0.37 -11.99
N ASP A 243 19.91 -1.13 -13.02
CA ASP A 243 19.12 -0.67 -14.13
C ASP A 243 17.84 -1.51 -14.29
N GLY A 244 16.77 -0.88 -14.76
CA GLY A 244 15.46 -1.50 -14.90
C GLY A 244 15.03 -1.70 -16.35
N ILE A 245 14.22 -2.73 -16.60
CA ILE A 245 13.52 -2.90 -17.88
C ILE A 245 12.15 -2.25 -17.74
N GLY A 246 11.95 -1.12 -18.42
CA GLY A 246 10.70 -0.36 -18.39
C GLY A 246 9.67 -0.87 -19.40
N LEU A 247 8.40 -0.85 -19.01
CA LEU A 247 7.24 -1.09 -19.89
C LEU A 247 6.56 0.24 -20.28
N HIS A 248 5.54 0.15 -21.13
CA HIS A 248 4.65 1.27 -21.49
C HIS A 248 3.22 1.09 -20.93
N VAL A 249 3.05 0.15 -20.00
CA VAL A 249 1.77 -0.17 -19.37
C VAL A 249 1.93 -0.30 -17.85
N GLY A 250 0.80 -0.34 -17.14
CA GLY A 250 0.74 -0.64 -15.72
C GLY A 250 0.34 0.53 -14.82
N ASN A 251 -0.26 1.60 -15.35
CA ASN A 251 -0.76 2.71 -14.54
C ASN A 251 -2.08 2.37 -13.79
N PHE A 252 -2.14 1.23 -13.11
CA PHE A 252 -3.37 0.75 -12.47
C PHE A 252 -3.66 1.54 -11.18
N PRO A 253 -4.87 2.11 -11.03
CA PRO A 253 -5.34 2.65 -9.76
C PRO A 253 -5.79 1.53 -8.82
N ARG A 254 -5.95 1.87 -7.53
CA ARG A 254 -6.21 0.87 -6.48
C ARG A 254 -7.53 0.11 -6.64
N TYR A 255 -8.50 0.70 -7.34
CA TYR A 255 -9.83 0.12 -7.55
C TYR A 255 -9.91 -0.78 -8.79
N GLN A 256 -8.92 -0.72 -9.68
CA GLN A 256 -8.90 -1.52 -10.90
C GLN A 256 -8.33 -2.90 -10.59
N PRO A 257 -9.02 -4.00 -10.93
CA PRO A 257 -8.44 -5.33 -10.86
C PRO A 257 -7.33 -5.50 -11.90
N PHE A 258 -6.24 -6.17 -11.55
CA PHE A 258 -5.16 -6.46 -12.49
C PHE A 258 -4.33 -7.67 -12.01
N SER A 259 -3.57 -8.27 -12.92
CA SER A 259 -2.67 -9.39 -12.61
C SER A 259 -1.34 -9.23 -13.33
N VAL A 260 -0.26 -9.71 -12.70
CA VAL A 260 1.07 -9.78 -13.31
C VAL A 260 1.61 -11.19 -13.12
N SER A 261 2.05 -11.82 -14.21
CA SER A 261 2.60 -13.17 -14.23
C SER A 261 4.00 -13.16 -14.80
N LEU A 262 4.91 -13.95 -14.23
CA LEU A 262 6.29 -14.04 -14.69
C LEU A 262 6.94 -15.31 -14.13
N TRP A 263 7.98 -15.79 -14.80
CA TRP A 263 8.94 -16.70 -14.22
C TRP A 263 10.06 -15.91 -13.56
N ILE A 264 10.46 -16.32 -12.36
CA ILE A 264 11.64 -15.78 -11.67
C ILE A 264 12.59 -16.90 -11.26
N ARG A 265 13.89 -16.58 -11.21
CA ARG A 265 14.90 -17.40 -10.54
C ARG A 265 15.81 -16.49 -9.73
N THR A 266 15.77 -16.65 -8.40
CA THR A 266 16.64 -15.90 -7.49
C THR A 266 17.97 -16.64 -7.32
N PRO A 267 19.13 -15.96 -7.39
CA PRO A 267 20.44 -16.62 -7.27
C PRO A 267 20.81 -16.98 -5.81
N ASP A 268 20.13 -16.36 -4.85
CA ASP A 268 20.41 -16.49 -3.42
C ASP A 268 19.15 -16.11 -2.62
N VAL A 269 19.21 -16.30 -1.30
CA VAL A 269 18.17 -15.84 -0.38
C VAL A 269 18.34 -14.33 -0.18
N LYS A 270 17.52 -13.54 -0.88
CA LYS A 270 17.55 -12.07 -0.81
C LYS A 270 17.03 -11.58 0.54
N GLN A 271 17.79 -10.71 1.20
CA GLN A 271 17.28 -9.90 2.33
C GLN A 271 16.22 -8.89 1.86
N ARG A 272 16.48 -8.24 0.72
CA ARG A 272 15.53 -7.35 0.03
C ARG A 272 15.90 -7.27 -1.45
N ALA A 273 14.93 -7.41 -2.35
CA ALA A 273 15.09 -7.17 -3.79
C ALA A 273 13.76 -6.72 -4.42
N VAL A 274 13.81 -5.74 -5.31
CA VAL A 274 12.68 -5.30 -6.13
C VAL A 274 12.58 -6.15 -7.40
N VAL A 275 11.59 -7.04 -7.47
CA VAL A 275 11.35 -7.86 -8.67
C VAL A 275 10.73 -6.99 -9.77
N PHE A 276 9.64 -6.30 -9.46
CA PHE A 276 9.11 -5.22 -10.28
C PHE A 276 8.34 -4.24 -9.42
N HIS A 277 8.16 -3.03 -9.93
CA HIS A 277 7.34 -2.02 -9.28
C HIS A 277 6.72 -1.08 -10.31
N ARG A 278 5.72 -0.34 -9.85
CA ARG A 278 5.31 0.94 -10.42
C ARG A 278 5.36 1.92 -9.25
N SER A 279 6.38 2.79 -9.21
CA SER A 279 6.57 3.85 -8.20
C SER A 279 7.76 4.73 -8.59
N GLY A 280 7.83 5.99 -8.16
CA GLY A 280 8.98 6.87 -8.47
C GLY A 280 10.29 6.51 -7.74
N GLY A 281 10.20 5.92 -6.54
CA GLY A 281 11.34 5.57 -5.70
C GLY A 281 10.89 4.89 -4.40
N TRP A 282 11.83 4.43 -3.57
CA TRP A 282 11.50 3.74 -2.32
C TRP A 282 10.91 4.70 -1.27
N THR A 283 11.73 5.51 -0.61
CA THR A 283 11.29 6.46 0.42
C THR A 283 10.94 7.81 -0.19
N ASP A 284 11.68 8.24 -1.22
CA ASP A 284 11.48 9.52 -1.89
C ASP A 284 10.12 9.66 -2.60
N ALA A 285 9.45 8.55 -2.91
CA ALA A 285 8.09 8.58 -3.43
C ALA A 285 7.07 7.99 -2.44
N GLY A 286 7.46 7.73 -1.18
CA GLY A 286 6.65 6.99 -0.21
C GLY A 286 6.26 5.58 -0.68
N SER A 287 7.00 5.02 -1.66
CA SER A 287 6.67 3.81 -2.42
C SER A 287 5.31 3.85 -3.11
N ARG A 288 4.78 5.05 -3.43
CA ARG A 288 3.45 5.23 -4.03
C ARG A 288 3.33 4.44 -5.34
N GLY A 289 2.33 3.56 -5.40
CA GLY A 289 2.05 2.64 -6.50
C GLY A 289 1.94 1.20 -6.02
N TYR A 290 2.54 0.25 -6.73
CA TYR A 290 2.53 -1.17 -6.36
C TYR A 290 3.87 -1.84 -6.64
N GLN A 291 4.12 -2.97 -5.97
CA GLN A 291 5.42 -3.64 -6.04
C GLN A 291 5.34 -5.11 -5.66
N LEU A 292 6.16 -5.91 -6.34
CA LEU A 292 6.54 -7.26 -5.91
C LEU A 292 7.99 -7.23 -5.42
N LEU A 293 8.17 -7.57 -4.15
CA LEU A 293 9.50 -7.65 -3.52
C LEU A 293 9.82 -9.08 -3.10
N ILE A 294 11.10 -9.39 -3.00
CA ILE A 294 11.61 -10.46 -2.14
C ILE A 294 12.12 -9.79 -0.87
N GLU A 295 11.61 -10.18 0.30
CA GLU A 295 12.03 -9.68 1.62
C GLU A 295 12.28 -10.88 2.53
N GLN A 296 13.50 -11.02 3.03
CA GLN A 296 13.92 -12.17 3.87
C GLN A 296 13.59 -13.53 3.21
N GLY A 297 13.85 -13.65 1.90
CA GLY A 297 13.55 -14.84 1.10
C GLY A 297 12.07 -15.06 0.78
N LYS A 298 11.15 -14.22 1.26
CA LYS A 298 9.70 -14.33 1.03
C LYS A 298 9.22 -13.33 -0.02
N LEU A 299 8.21 -13.67 -0.79
CA LEU A 299 7.56 -12.73 -1.70
C LEU A 299 6.57 -11.84 -0.96
N SER A 300 6.62 -10.54 -1.23
CA SER A 300 5.70 -9.51 -0.71
C SER A 300 5.03 -8.77 -1.87
N TRP A 301 3.70 -8.81 -1.91
CA TRP A 301 2.88 -8.10 -2.91
C TRP A 301 2.14 -6.93 -2.24
N SER A 302 2.26 -5.72 -2.78
CA SER A 302 1.74 -4.51 -2.12
C SER A 302 1.15 -3.49 -3.08
N LEU A 303 0.12 -2.78 -2.61
CA LEU A 303 -0.40 -1.52 -3.17
C LEU A 303 -0.25 -0.44 -2.09
N ILE A 304 0.30 0.73 -2.44
CA ILE A 304 0.80 1.71 -1.48
C ILE A 304 0.44 3.13 -1.95
N HIS A 305 -0.20 3.92 -1.10
CA HIS A 305 -0.28 5.39 -1.29
C HIS A 305 0.92 6.07 -0.61
N PHE A 306 1.17 5.70 0.65
CA PHE A 306 2.32 6.16 1.41
C PHE A 306 2.69 5.10 2.45
N TRP A 307 3.88 4.52 2.33
CA TRP A 307 4.39 3.55 3.28
C TRP A 307 4.90 4.24 4.56
N PRO A 308 4.61 3.73 5.76
CA PRO A 308 3.86 2.51 6.03
C PRO A 308 2.33 2.65 6.12
N GLY A 309 1.83 3.78 6.65
CA GLY A 309 0.47 3.84 7.19
C GLY A 309 -0.70 3.81 6.20
N ASN A 310 -0.49 4.01 4.88
CA ASN A 310 -1.57 3.97 3.87
C ASN A 310 -1.20 3.00 2.75
N ALA A 311 -1.39 1.71 3.04
CA ALA A 311 -0.94 0.61 2.21
C ALA A 311 -1.72 -0.67 2.52
N VAL A 312 -1.70 -1.58 1.56
CA VAL A 312 -2.07 -2.98 1.72
C VAL A 312 -0.91 -3.85 1.25
N ARG A 313 -0.53 -4.84 2.06
CA ARG A 313 0.56 -5.77 1.74
C ARG A 313 0.25 -7.15 2.30
N ILE A 314 0.44 -8.16 1.46
CA ILE A 314 0.50 -9.56 1.87
C ILE A 314 1.91 -10.12 1.61
N ARG A 315 2.32 -11.10 2.41
CA ARG A 315 3.62 -11.75 2.28
C ARG A 315 3.48 -13.26 2.40
N THR A 316 4.15 -14.00 1.53
CA THR A 316 4.21 -15.47 1.61
C THR A 316 4.74 -15.93 2.97
N THR A 317 4.15 -16.99 3.51
CA THR A 317 4.57 -17.57 4.80
C THR A 317 5.89 -18.33 4.69
N ALA A 318 6.09 -19.04 3.57
CA ALA A 318 7.31 -19.76 3.23
C ALA A 318 8.26 -18.91 2.36
N ALA A 319 9.56 -19.14 2.50
CA ALA A 319 10.56 -18.58 1.61
C ALA A 319 10.54 -19.30 0.24
N ILE A 320 10.90 -18.58 -0.82
CA ILE A 320 11.04 -19.15 -2.17
C ILE A 320 12.41 -19.83 -2.33
N PRO A 321 12.50 -20.92 -3.13
CA PRO A 321 13.76 -21.61 -3.36
C PRO A 321 14.73 -20.76 -4.18
N ALA A 322 16.01 -20.76 -3.79
CA ALA A 322 17.09 -20.21 -4.60
C ALA A 322 17.48 -21.16 -5.73
N GLU A 323 18.01 -20.60 -6.81
CA GLU A 323 18.55 -21.29 -7.97
C GLU A 323 17.54 -22.16 -8.74
N GLN A 324 16.23 -21.98 -8.49
CA GLN A 324 15.15 -22.68 -9.19
C GLN A 324 14.23 -21.69 -9.91
N TRP A 325 13.73 -22.10 -11.07
CA TRP A 325 12.68 -21.36 -11.78
C TRP A 325 11.36 -21.54 -11.04
N LEU A 326 10.71 -20.42 -10.73
CA LEU A 326 9.44 -20.35 -10.04
C LEU A 326 8.50 -19.49 -10.87
N HIS A 327 7.34 -20.02 -11.23
CA HIS A 327 6.30 -19.22 -11.84
C HIS A 327 5.55 -18.48 -10.74
N VAL A 328 5.50 -17.16 -10.84
CA VAL A 328 4.84 -16.28 -9.88
C VAL A 328 3.73 -15.54 -10.59
N THR A 329 2.54 -15.55 -10.01
CA THR A 329 1.47 -14.63 -10.42
C THR A 329 0.98 -13.88 -9.21
N VAL A 330 0.86 -12.56 -9.33
CA VAL A 330 0.22 -11.71 -8.33
C VAL A 330 -1.02 -11.07 -8.92
N SER A 331 -2.06 -10.92 -8.11
CA SER A 331 -3.29 -10.27 -8.55
C SER A 331 -3.89 -9.36 -7.47
N SER A 332 -4.68 -8.40 -7.94
CA SER A 332 -5.54 -7.52 -7.16
C SER A 332 -6.94 -7.61 -7.75
N ASP A 333 -7.95 -7.78 -6.89
CA ASP A 333 -9.37 -7.77 -7.27
C ASP A 333 -9.98 -6.34 -7.33
N GLY A 334 -9.16 -5.31 -7.09
CA GLY A 334 -9.60 -3.92 -7.03
C GLY A 334 -10.31 -3.51 -5.73
N SER A 335 -10.42 -4.38 -4.72
CA SER A 335 -11.03 -4.04 -3.42
C SER A 335 -10.16 -3.10 -2.58
N SER A 336 -8.87 -2.99 -2.89
CA SER A 336 -7.86 -2.35 -2.05
C SER A 336 -7.73 -2.97 -0.65
N ARG A 337 -8.13 -4.23 -0.47
CA ARG A 337 -8.02 -4.98 0.80
C ARG A 337 -7.05 -6.14 0.69
N ALA A 338 -6.48 -6.55 1.82
CA ALA A 338 -5.53 -7.66 1.86
C ALA A 338 -6.14 -8.97 1.34
N ALA A 339 -7.42 -9.22 1.64
CA ALA A 339 -8.17 -10.37 1.12
C ALA A 339 -8.31 -10.39 -0.41
N GLY A 340 -8.24 -9.22 -1.04
CA GLY A 340 -8.29 -9.05 -2.49
C GLY A 340 -6.95 -9.17 -3.20
N LEU A 341 -5.85 -9.24 -2.44
CA LEU A 341 -4.52 -9.51 -2.98
C LEU A 341 -4.24 -11.01 -2.95
N LYS A 342 -3.62 -11.52 -4.01
CA LYS A 342 -3.25 -12.93 -4.11
C LYS A 342 -1.85 -13.11 -4.68
N ILE A 343 -1.16 -14.15 -4.21
CA ILE A 343 0.11 -14.62 -4.76
C ILE A 343 -0.08 -16.10 -5.11
N TYR A 344 0.34 -16.48 -6.30
CA TYR A 344 0.33 -17.85 -6.80
C TYR A 344 1.75 -18.27 -7.14
N LEU A 345 2.10 -19.49 -6.76
CA LEU A 345 3.37 -20.13 -7.05
C LEU A 345 3.12 -21.40 -7.86
N ASN A 346 3.73 -21.52 -9.04
CA ASN A 346 3.59 -22.68 -9.92
C ASN A 346 2.12 -23.07 -10.20
N GLY A 347 1.26 -22.07 -10.43
CA GLY A 347 -0.16 -22.27 -10.74
C GLY A 347 -1.08 -22.32 -9.52
N GLU A 348 -0.55 -22.47 -8.32
CA GLU A 348 -1.34 -22.67 -7.08
C GLU A 348 -1.30 -21.45 -6.16
N GLU A 349 -2.44 -21.13 -5.53
CA GLU A 349 -2.51 -20.04 -4.54
C GLU A 349 -1.66 -20.41 -3.31
N THR A 350 -0.81 -19.49 -2.84
CA THR A 350 0.05 -19.75 -1.69
C THR A 350 -0.42 -19.03 -0.44
N ALA A 351 -0.23 -19.67 0.72
CA ALA A 351 -0.55 -19.09 2.01
C ALA A 351 0.28 -17.82 2.28
N CYS A 352 -0.41 -16.74 2.63
CA CYS A 352 0.18 -15.44 2.93
C CYS A 352 -0.27 -14.94 4.31
N GLU A 353 0.61 -14.20 4.99
CA GLU A 353 0.26 -13.36 6.13
C GLU A 353 -0.11 -11.94 5.66
N VAL A 354 -1.01 -11.30 6.40
CA VAL A 354 -1.35 -9.88 6.19
C VAL A 354 -0.31 -9.04 6.92
N VAL A 355 0.46 -8.27 6.16
CA VAL A 355 1.44 -7.33 6.72
C VAL A 355 0.78 -5.99 7.02
N ARG A 356 -0.09 -5.51 6.12
CA ARG A 356 -0.93 -4.31 6.31
C ARG A 356 -2.23 -4.42 5.52
N ASP A 357 -3.28 -3.79 6.03
CA ASP A 357 -4.60 -3.68 5.38
C ASP A 357 -5.26 -2.32 5.67
N ASN A 358 -4.58 -1.23 5.32
CA ASN A 358 -5.04 0.13 5.59
C ASN A 358 -4.90 1.06 4.36
N LEU A 359 -5.23 0.56 3.17
CA LEU A 359 -5.19 1.37 1.95
C LEU A 359 -6.52 2.11 1.74
N TYR A 360 -6.51 3.44 1.84
CA TYR A 360 -7.71 4.28 1.67
C TYR A 360 -7.55 5.41 0.64
N LYS A 361 -6.33 5.72 0.18
CA LYS A 361 -6.09 6.67 -0.92
C LYS A 361 -5.49 5.99 -2.15
N ASN A 362 -5.66 6.61 -3.31
CA ASN A 362 -5.20 6.11 -4.60
C ASN A 362 -3.68 6.02 -4.68
N ILE A 363 -3.22 4.98 -5.36
CA ILE A 363 -1.81 4.61 -5.48
C ILE A 363 -1.16 5.20 -6.73
N THR A 364 -1.92 5.84 -7.63
CA THR A 364 -1.36 6.51 -8.81
C THR A 364 -0.89 7.93 -8.50
N GLY A 365 -0.02 8.47 -9.35
CA GLY A 365 0.56 9.81 -9.22
C GLY A 365 1.84 9.85 -8.38
N GLY A 366 2.70 10.85 -8.63
CA GLY A 366 3.95 11.03 -7.87
C GLY A 366 5.13 10.15 -8.31
N GLY A 367 5.12 9.64 -9.54
CA GLY A 367 6.22 8.84 -10.10
C GLY A 367 5.79 8.09 -11.36
N GLY A 368 6.72 7.32 -11.95
CA GLY A 368 6.53 6.66 -13.24
C GLY A 368 5.17 5.97 -13.40
N ASP A 369 4.56 6.15 -14.57
CA ASP A 369 3.24 5.60 -14.92
C ASP A 369 3.29 4.16 -15.41
N ASN A 370 4.49 3.60 -15.51
CA ASN A 370 4.70 2.28 -16.08
C ASN A 370 5.42 1.35 -15.10
N ILE A 371 5.27 0.05 -15.34
CA ILE A 371 6.03 -0.98 -14.64
C ILE A 371 7.52 -0.88 -15.02
N THR A 372 8.38 -1.05 -14.02
CA THR A 372 9.82 -1.26 -14.17
C THR A 372 10.21 -2.57 -13.49
N ILE A 373 10.95 -3.42 -14.20
CA ILE A 373 11.42 -4.72 -13.72
C ILE A 373 12.86 -4.59 -13.23
N GLY A 374 13.14 -5.16 -12.05
CA GLY A 374 14.49 -5.46 -11.59
C GLY A 374 15.24 -4.34 -10.88
N GLN A 375 14.71 -3.13 -10.83
CA GLN A 375 15.36 -1.97 -10.23
C GLN A 375 14.32 -1.03 -9.64
N ARG A 376 14.72 -0.21 -8.67
CA ARG A 376 13.99 1.01 -8.27
C ARG A 376 14.98 2.05 -7.74
N SER A 377 14.71 3.33 -8.03
CA SER A 377 15.51 4.43 -7.51
C SER A 377 15.65 4.38 -5.98
N ARG A 378 16.90 4.40 -5.50
CA ARG A 378 17.30 4.36 -4.09
C ARG A 378 16.70 3.17 -3.33
N ASP A 379 16.62 2.02 -3.99
CA ASP A 379 16.25 0.73 -3.40
C ASP A 379 17.27 -0.34 -3.80
N ARG A 380 17.04 -1.58 -3.34
CA ARG A 380 17.80 -2.76 -3.75
C ARG A 380 17.10 -3.46 -4.90
N GLY A 381 17.63 -3.33 -6.12
CA GLY A 381 17.13 -4.07 -7.27
C GLY A 381 17.39 -5.57 -7.18
N PHE A 382 16.85 -6.32 -8.13
CA PHE A 382 16.95 -7.78 -8.17
C PHE A 382 18.25 -8.25 -8.83
N THR A 383 19.39 -7.86 -8.26
CA THR A 383 20.72 -8.18 -8.76
C THR A 383 20.93 -9.68 -8.98
N ARG A 384 21.37 -10.04 -10.19
CA ARG A 384 21.56 -11.41 -10.70
C ARG A 384 20.27 -12.26 -10.73
N GLY A 385 19.12 -11.68 -10.40
CA GLY A 385 17.82 -12.30 -10.58
C GLY A 385 17.54 -12.51 -12.07
N ARG A 386 16.87 -13.61 -12.41
CA ARG A 386 16.45 -13.89 -13.79
C ARG A 386 14.94 -13.80 -13.87
N VAL A 387 14.45 -13.18 -14.94
CA VAL A 387 13.03 -13.02 -15.24
C VAL A 387 12.76 -13.51 -16.66
N ASP A 388 11.64 -14.18 -16.83
CA ASP A 388 11.18 -14.75 -18.10
C ASP A 388 9.65 -14.65 -18.20
N GLU A 389 9.09 -14.60 -19.42
CA GLU A 389 7.65 -14.52 -19.72
C GLU A 389 6.85 -13.50 -18.89
N PHE A 390 7.31 -12.24 -18.83
CA PHE A 390 6.65 -11.21 -18.03
C PHE A 390 5.36 -10.73 -18.73
N GLN A 391 4.20 -11.02 -18.13
CA GLN A 391 2.88 -10.74 -18.68
C GLN A 391 2.05 -9.87 -17.72
N VAL A 392 1.34 -8.89 -18.29
CA VAL A 392 0.47 -7.97 -17.54
C VAL A 392 -0.94 -8.09 -18.07
N PHE A 393 -1.89 -8.20 -17.15
CA PHE A 393 -3.32 -8.30 -17.43
C PHE A 393 -4.08 -7.17 -16.73
N ASP A 394 -4.99 -6.52 -17.44
CA ASP A 394 -5.84 -5.42 -16.95
C ASP A 394 -7.10 -5.89 -16.20
N ARG A 395 -7.08 -7.15 -15.75
CA ARG A 395 -8.11 -7.79 -14.95
C ARG A 395 -7.51 -8.80 -13.96
N GLN A 396 -8.33 -9.27 -13.04
CA GLN A 396 -8.00 -10.41 -12.20
C GLN A 396 -8.12 -11.71 -13.01
N LEU A 397 -7.05 -12.52 -13.01
CA LEU A 397 -7.06 -13.86 -13.59
C LEU A 397 -7.68 -14.87 -12.62
N THR A 398 -8.38 -15.86 -13.17
CA THR A 398 -8.93 -17.01 -12.41
C THR A 398 -7.85 -18.07 -12.16
N LYS A 399 -8.09 -18.99 -11.21
CA LYS A 399 -7.12 -20.05 -10.87
C LYS A 399 -6.70 -20.88 -12.08
N LEU A 400 -7.65 -21.29 -12.94
CA LEU A 400 -7.34 -22.09 -14.13
C LEU A 400 -6.52 -21.33 -15.17
N GLU A 401 -6.75 -20.02 -15.31
CA GLU A 401 -5.96 -19.19 -16.22
C GLU A 401 -4.52 -19.06 -15.74
N ILE A 402 -4.33 -18.92 -14.43
CA ILE A 402 -3.00 -18.88 -13.80
C ILE A 402 -2.29 -20.23 -13.94
N ALA A 403 -2.99 -21.34 -13.72
CA ALA A 403 -2.44 -22.68 -13.95
C ALA A 403 -2.05 -22.88 -15.43
N GLN A 404 -2.87 -22.42 -16.38
CA GLN A 404 -2.58 -22.44 -17.81
C GLN A 404 -1.36 -21.60 -18.20
N LEU A 405 -1.11 -20.47 -17.53
CA LEU A 405 0.11 -19.68 -17.73
C LEU A 405 1.36 -20.40 -17.21
N TYR A 406 1.22 -21.19 -16.14
CA TYR A 406 2.31 -21.98 -15.58
C TYR A 406 2.67 -23.20 -16.42
N ASP A 407 1.69 -24.03 -16.79
CA ASP A 407 1.93 -25.35 -17.38
C ASP A 407 1.60 -25.45 -18.88
N GLY A 408 0.97 -24.42 -19.46
CA GLY A 408 0.56 -24.41 -20.86
C GLY A 408 -0.60 -25.33 -21.21
N GLN A 409 -1.23 -26.00 -20.25
CA GLN A 409 -2.22 -27.05 -20.53
C GLN A 409 -3.43 -27.11 -19.58
N SER A 410 -3.37 -26.61 -18.35
CA SER A 410 -4.43 -26.81 -17.33
C SER A 410 -5.83 -26.38 -17.78
N LEU A 411 -6.00 -25.15 -18.27
CA LEU A 411 -7.29 -24.66 -18.76
C LEU A 411 -7.69 -25.41 -20.05
N THR A 412 -6.74 -25.62 -20.97
CA THR A 412 -6.99 -26.33 -22.23
C THR A 412 -7.47 -27.77 -21.97
N GLN A 413 -6.87 -28.46 -21.02
CA GLN A 413 -7.23 -29.81 -20.60
C GLN A 413 -8.59 -29.82 -19.93
N ALA A 414 -8.88 -28.87 -19.02
CA ALA A 414 -10.21 -28.75 -18.41
C ALA A 414 -11.30 -28.51 -19.48
N LEU A 415 -11.04 -27.62 -20.44
CA LEU A 415 -11.97 -27.36 -21.56
C LEU A 415 -12.20 -28.60 -22.43
N ARG A 416 -11.17 -29.42 -22.69
CA ARG A 416 -11.27 -30.63 -23.54
C ARG A 416 -11.80 -31.87 -22.83
N THR A 417 -11.74 -31.92 -21.50
CA THR A 417 -12.14 -33.11 -20.72
C THR A 417 -13.66 -33.30 -20.79
N PRO A 418 -14.21 -34.45 -21.24
CA PRO A 418 -15.66 -34.69 -21.28
C PRO A 418 -16.34 -34.40 -19.95
N VAL A 419 -17.57 -33.90 -19.97
CA VAL A 419 -18.28 -33.40 -18.77
C VAL A 419 -18.33 -34.44 -17.65
N GLU A 420 -18.53 -35.70 -18.03
CA GLU A 420 -18.66 -36.86 -17.14
C GLU A 420 -17.33 -37.23 -16.46
N ARG A 421 -16.21 -36.73 -16.97
CA ARG A 421 -14.85 -36.99 -16.48
C ARG A 421 -14.22 -35.78 -15.78
N LEU A 422 -14.92 -34.64 -15.72
CA LEU A 422 -14.43 -33.46 -15.02
C LEU A 422 -14.36 -33.73 -13.52
N SER A 423 -13.19 -33.48 -12.94
CA SER A 423 -13.07 -33.42 -11.47
C SER A 423 -13.86 -32.23 -10.91
N ALA A 424 -14.18 -32.29 -9.61
CA ALA A 424 -14.86 -31.18 -8.92
C ALA A 424 -14.05 -29.87 -9.00
N GLU A 425 -12.72 -29.96 -8.91
CA GLU A 425 -11.83 -28.80 -9.04
C GLU A 425 -11.86 -28.22 -10.45
N GLN A 426 -11.75 -29.04 -11.50
CA GLN A 426 -11.86 -28.57 -12.88
C GLN A 426 -13.22 -27.93 -13.15
N LYS A 427 -14.31 -28.53 -12.66
CA LYS A 427 -15.66 -27.98 -12.83
C LYS A 427 -15.81 -26.63 -12.13
N SER A 428 -15.31 -26.50 -10.90
CA SER A 428 -15.31 -25.23 -10.16
C SER A 428 -14.45 -24.17 -10.82
N GLY A 429 -13.26 -24.54 -11.29
CA GLY A 429 -12.38 -23.64 -12.05
C GLY A 429 -13.02 -23.17 -13.36
N LEU A 430 -13.67 -24.08 -14.11
CA LEU A 430 -14.39 -23.73 -15.35
C LEU A 430 -15.58 -22.82 -15.08
N ARG A 431 -16.27 -23.00 -13.95
CA ARG A 431 -17.35 -22.11 -13.51
C ARG A 431 -16.82 -20.70 -13.26
N GLN A 432 -15.72 -20.56 -12.53
CA GLN A 432 -15.10 -19.26 -12.28
C GLN A 432 -14.62 -18.62 -13.58
N TYR A 433 -13.96 -19.39 -14.44
CA TYR A 433 -13.52 -18.94 -15.77
C TYR A 433 -14.69 -18.44 -16.61
N TYR A 434 -15.78 -19.21 -16.68
CA TYR A 434 -17.00 -18.81 -17.40
C TYR A 434 -17.56 -17.49 -16.87
N LEU A 435 -17.79 -17.38 -15.56
CA LEU A 435 -18.37 -16.18 -14.96
C LEU A 435 -17.52 -14.93 -15.22
N VAL A 436 -16.23 -15.00 -14.94
CA VAL A 436 -15.33 -13.84 -15.01
C VAL A 436 -14.99 -13.45 -16.45
N THR A 437 -14.95 -14.42 -17.37
CA THR A 437 -14.36 -14.22 -18.71
C THR A 437 -15.40 -14.18 -19.82
N LEU A 438 -16.50 -14.92 -19.69
CA LEU A 438 -17.42 -15.20 -20.79
C LEU A 438 -18.85 -14.73 -20.51
N ASP A 439 -19.29 -14.74 -19.26
CA ASP A 439 -20.67 -14.42 -18.92
C ASP A 439 -20.93 -12.89 -18.98
N PRO A 440 -21.79 -12.41 -19.90
CA PRO A 440 -21.99 -10.99 -20.10
C PRO A 440 -22.73 -10.31 -18.94
N GLU A 441 -23.60 -11.04 -18.24
CA GLU A 441 -24.37 -10.50 -17.11
C GLU A 441 -23.47 -10.30 -15.90
N TYR A 442 -22.65 -11.30 -15.57
CA TYR A 442 -21.62 -11.19 -14.55
C TYR A 442 -20.60 -10.09 -14.88
N GLY A 443 -20.13 -10.02 -16.13
CA GLY A 443 -19.22 -8.97 -16.60
C GLY A 443 -19.79 -7.55 -16.45
N SER A 444 -21.09 -7.38 -16.70
CA SER A 444 -21.79 -6.11 -16.48
C SER A 444 -21.83 -5.73 -14.99
N GLN A 445 -22.15 -6.67 -14.09
CA GLN A 445 -22.12 -6.40 -12.65
C GLN A 445 -20.71 -6.13 -12.12
N LEU A 446 -19.70 -6.80 -12.67
CA LEU A 446 -18.30 -6.56 -12.32
C LEU A 446 -17.89 -5.13 -12.71
N THR A 447 -18.30 -4.67 -13.89
CA THR A 447 -18.09 -3.29 -14.34
C THR A 447 -18.79 -2.28 -13.43
N ALA A 448 -20.03 -2.57 -13.01
CA ALA A 448 -20.77 -1.73 -12.07
C ALA A 448 -20.06 -1.61 -10.71
N LEU A 449 -19.54 -2.73 -10.19
CA LEU A 449 -18.75 -2.74 -8.96
C LEU A 449 -17.45 -1.92 -9.10
N GLN A 450 -16.74 -2.06 -10.22
CA GLN A 450 -15.54 -1.27 -10.49
C GLN A 450 -15.84 0.23 -10.54
N SER A 451 -16.95 0.62 -11.18
CA SER A 451 -17.42 2.01 -11.23
C SER A 451 -17.76 2.56 -9.84
N ALA A 452 -18.47 1.80 -9.00
CA ALA A 452 -18.77 2.19 -7.63
C ALA A 452 -17.48 2.39 -6.80
N ARG A 453 -16.51 1.48 -6.93
CA ARG A 453 -15.20 1.59 -6.27
C ARG A 453 -14.39 2.78 -6.78
N GLN A 454 -14.45 3.09 -8.08
CA GLN A 454 -13.82 4.26 -8.67
C GLN A 454 -14.38 5.55 -8.07
N GLN A 455 -15.70 5.71 -8.05
CA GLN A 455 -16.36 6.89 -7.47
C GLN A 455 -15.99 7.04 -5.99
N ARG A 456 -15.99 5.94 -5.23
CA ARG A 456 -15.59 5.94 -3.81
C ARG A 456 -14.13 6.33 -3.60
N CYS A 457 -13.24 5.91 -4.51
CA CYS A 457 -11.84 6.29 -4.48
C CYS A 457 -11.67 7.79 -4.73
N GLN A 458 -12.27 8.30 -5.79
CA GLN A 458 -12.17 9.71 -6.20
C GLN A 458 -12.71 10.68 -5.15
N ALA A 459 -13.76 10.29 -4.41
CA ALA A 459 -14.32 11.13 -3.35
C ALA A 459 -13.45 11.21 -2.08
N GLY A 460 -12.57 10.23 -1.85
CA GLY A 460 -11.73 10.15 -0.64
C GLY A 460 -10.27 10.56 -0.84
N ASP A 461 -9.86 10.83 -2.08
CA ASP A 461 -8.51 11.30 -2.42
C ASP A 461 -8.38 12.80 -2.26
#